data_AF-A0A0N1AHN4-F1
#
_entry.id   AF-A0A0N1AHN4-F1
#
_cell.length_a   1.000
_cell.length_b   1.000
_cell.length_c   1.000
_cell.angle_alpha   90.00
_cell.angle_beta   90.00
_cell.angle_gamma   90.00
#
_symmetry.space_group_name_H-M   'P 1'
#
loop_
_entity.id
_entity.type
_entity.pdbx_description
1 polymer ?
#
loop_
_entity_poly.entity_id
_entity_poly.type
_entity_poly.pdbx_seq_one_letter_code
_entity_poly.pdbx_strand_id
1 'polypeptide(L)'
;MNRYQILRSRAWQAALLLVPLCLPPAQAQAPAPAAAAAPTEVLLVQVQGDVRINGTPARTGALPAGALVQTGVDGQVQLRTTTGALIALPAGSELRLNAASNTVALNAGGLRLSTGGAEWRVALAERSIRTRGYLKLQDCAAGCTLPKGLYGRIAQGEAVLEYQGGRSVLRTRAFRWADASSRPEVLADLPALLDDRNSQAEATRVRTEVAATLQAGIAAFRDGQDAAATQGFERVRALAPGETLVPYYLGLLALKRADNATAVQLLQQYAREDPEGAAARDVPQTLTLLSSVQLQQEVASAVQREAEVVGSPPEPGSIAVQAFVNKGDANFRAMAKGLAAMIIADLSKVPGLKVLEREKVQLLVNEAKLGDSGLADTASAVRSGRLMRAEKVVVGNFEVQQP
;
A
#
# COMPACT_ATOMS: atom_id res chain seq x y z
N MET A 1 -20.40 63.98 -36.53
CA MET A 1 -21.87 64.15 -36.56
C MET A 1 -22.50 62.84 -36.08
N ASN A 2 -23.50 62.73 -35.20
CA ASN A 2 -24.56 63.62 -34.67
C ASN A 2 -25.97 63.32 -35.23
N ARG A 3 -26.76 62.53 -34.47
CA ARG A 3 -28.24 62.52 -34.35
C ARG A 3 -28.55 61.80 -33.01
N TYR A 4 -29.34 62.25 -32.03
CA TYR A 4 -30.64 62.99 -31.97
C TYR A 4 -31.82 62.19 -32.54
N GLN A 5 -33.05 62.18 -31.97
CA GLN A 5 -33.67 62.53 -30.65
C GLN A 5 -35.17 62.11 -30.71
N ILE A 6 -36.09 62.15 -29.72
CA ILE A 6 -36.18 62.42 -28.26
C ILE A 6 -37.52 61.84 -27.75
N LEU A 7 -37.64 61.37 -26.48
CA LEU A 7 -38.87 61.29 -25.63
C LEU A 7 -38.45 60.72 -24.24
N ARG A 8 -38.67 61.30 -23.03
CA ARG A 8 -39.80 62.03 -22.37
C ARG A 8 -40.99 61.10 -22.02
N SER A 9 -41.57 61.12 -20.80
CA SER A 9 -41.30 61.90 -19.57
C SER A 9 -42.11 61.39 -18.35
N ARG A 10 -41.93 62.01 -17.16
CA ARG A 10 -42.62 61.78 -15.85
C ARG A 10 -42.12 60.51 -15.13
N ALA A 11 -41.50 60.52 -13.94
CA ALA A 11 -41.52 61.38 -12.75
C ALA A 11 -42.81 61.30 -11.91
N TRP A 12 -42.67 60.90 -10.64
CA TRP A 12 -43.47 61.25 -9.45
C TRP A 12 -42.62 60.94 -8.19
N GLN A 13 -42.96 61.51 -7.04
CA GLN A 13 -42.13 61.48 -5.81
C GLN A 13 -42.67 60.50 -4.76
N ALA A 14 -41.77 59.89 -3.97
CA ALA A 14 -42.10 59.23 -2.70
C ALA A 14 -40.94 59.39 -1.70
N ALA A 15 -41.26 59.55 -0.42
CA ALA A 15 -40.32 60.02 0.61
C ALA A 15 -39.26 58.98 1.04
N LEU A 16 -38.10 59.48 1.50
CA LEU A 16 -37.18 58.69 2.32
C LEU A 16 -37.82 58.42 3.70
N LEU A 17 -37.80 57.17 4.13
CA LEU A 17 -37.92 56.79 5.53
C LEU A 17 -36.63 56.08 5.96
N LEU A 18 -35.84 56.75 6.81
CA LEU A 18 -34.63 56.19 7.40
C LEU A 18 -35.00 55.24 8.55
N VAL A 19 -34.94 53.93 8.28
CA VAL A 19 -35.01 52.89 9.32
C VAL A 19 -33.57 52.54 9.74
N PRO A 20 -33.21 52.64 11.03
CA PRO A 20 -31.89 52.25 11.50
C PRO A 20 -31.75 50.73 11.49
N LEU A 21 -30.85 50.21 10.64
CA LEU A 21 -30.47 48.80 10.62
C LEU A 21 -29.67 48.44 11.88
N CYS A 22 -30.37 47.91 12.89
CA CYS A 22 -29.75 47.38 14.09
C CYS A 22 -29.07 46.03 13.78
N LEU A 23 -27.77 46.07 13.52
CA LEU A 23 -26.95 44.86 13.31
C LEU A 23 -26.88 44.03 14.61
N PRO A 24 -27.12 42.71 14.56
CA PRO A 24 -26.91 41.84 15.72
C PRO A 24 -25.41 41.74 16.05
N PRO A 25 -25.04 41.55 17.32
CA PRO A 25 -23.64 41.42 17.71
C PRO A 25 -23.02 40.16 17.12
N ALA A 26 -21.80 40.28 16.58
CA ALA A 26 -21.08 39.17 15.99
C ALA A 26 -20.76 38.10 17.05
N GLN A 27 -21.33 36.90 16.90
CA GLN A 27 -20.96 35.76 17.73
C GLN A 27 -19.54 35.31 17.36
N ALA A 28 -18.62 35.41 18.32
CA ALA A 28 -17.27 34.90 18.15
C ALA A 28 -17.31 33.36 18.03
N GLN A 29 -17.17 32.85 16.81
CA GLN A 29 -17.00 31.41 16.59
C GLN A 29 -15.73 30.94 17.30
N ALA A 30 -15.88 30.01 18.23
CA ALA A 30 -14.74 29.33 18.83
C ALA A 30 -13.93 28.63 17.72
N PRO A 31 -12.58 28.62 17.80
CA PRO A 31 -11.77 27.93 16.82
C PRO A 31 -12.15 26.45 16.77
N ALA A 32 -12.37 25.92 15.57
CA ALA A 32 -12.72 24.52 15.38
C ALA A 32 -11.66 23.62 16.05
N PRO A 33 -12.07 22.50 16.69
CA PRO A 33 -11.12 21.57 17.28
C PRO A 33 -10.15 21.10 16.18
N ALA A 34 -8.84 21.18 16.47
CA ALA A 34 -7.82 20.78 15.52
C ALA A 34 -8.07 19.34 15.05
N ALA A 35 -8.13 19.15 13.73
CA ALA A 35 -8.40 17.85 13.13
C ALA A 35 -7.41 16.82 13.70
N ALA A 36 -7.94 15.72 14.25
CA ALA A 36 -7.11 14.67 14.83
C ALA A 36 -6.14 14.15 13.77
N ALA A 37 -4.83 14.20 14.07
CA ALA A 37 -3.82 13.75 13.14
C ALA A 37 -4.08 12.29 12.77
N ALA A 38 -3.99 11.97 11.47
CA ALA A 38 -4.09 10.59 10.99
C ALA A 38 -3.03 9.73 11.72
N PRO A 39 -3.35 8.48 12.10
CA PRO A 39 -2.43 7.63 12.83
C PRO A 39 -1.12 7.45 12.04
N THR A 40 0.00 7.74 12.69
CA THR A 40 1.32 7.65 12.05
C THR A 40 1.71 6.18 11.92
N GLU A 41 1.39 5.56 10.79
CA GLU A 41 1.84 4.19 10.50
C GLU A 41 3.38 4.11 10.54
N VAL A 42 3.88 3.06 11.18
CA VAL A 42 5.31 2.82 11.37
C VAL A 42 5.69 1.51 10.68
N LEU A 43 6.50 1.63 9.64
CA LEU A 43 7.06 0.52 8.89
C LEU A 43 8.42 0.13 9.49
N LEU A 44 8.60 -1.14 9.86
CA LEU A 44 9.92 -1.69 10.14
C LEU A 44 10.61 -1.96 8.80
N VAL A 45 11.72 -1.27 8.56
CA VAL A 45 12.46 -1.29 7.29
C VAL A 45 13.65 -2.25 7.32
N GLN A 46 14.35 -2.35 8.45
CA GLN A 46 15.56 -3.18 8.58
C GLN A 46 15.64 -3.81 9.97
N VAL A 47 16.01 -5.10 10.01
CA VAL A 47 16.35 -5.88 11.23
C VAL A 47 17.78 -6.40 11.08
N GLN A 48 18.55 -6.40 12.16
CA GLN A 48 19.82 -7.09 12.28
C GLN A 48 19.99 -7.63 13.72
N GLY A 49 20.51 -8.86 13.88
CA GLY A 49 20.66 -9.49 15.21
C GLY A 49 19.34 -9.86 15.88
N ASP A 50 19.38 -10.08 17.21
CA ASP A 50 18.17 -10.33 18.01
C ASP A 50 17.38 -9.03 18.19
N VAL A 51 16.21 -8.97 17.57
CA VAL A 51 15.25 -7.86 17.67
C VAL A 51 13.87 -8.45 17.87
N ARG A 52 13.09 -7.88 18.79
CA ARG A 52 11.76 -8.39 19.14
C ARG A 52 10.71 -7.29 19.11
N ILE A 53 9.54 -7.63 18.57
CA ILE A 53 8.33 -6.82 18.55
C ILE A 53 7.32 -7.50 19.47
N ASN A 54 6.91 -6.81 20.54
CA ASN A 54 6.04 -7.35 21.59
C ASN A 54 6.51 -8.74 22.10
N GLY A 55 7.84 -8.93 22.24
CA GLY A 55 8.46 -10.20 22.65
C GLY A 55 8.66 -11.26 21.55
N THR A 56 8.06 -11.11 20.37
CA THR A 56 8.22 -12.03 19.23
C THR A 56 9.34 -11.59 18.28
N PRO A 57 10.10 -12.50 17.62
CA PRO A 57 11.18 -12.13 16.71
C PRO A 57 10.71 -11.22 15.56
N ALA A 58 11.43 -10.12 15.34
CA ALA A 58 11.05 -9.08 14.40
C ALA A 58 11.11 -9.54 12.93
N ARG A 59 10.23 -8.95 12.11
CA ARG A 59 10.24 -9.04 10.65
C ARG A 59 9.99 -7.65 10.07
N THR A 60 10.44 -7.41 8.84
CA THR A 60 10.11 -6.19 8.09
C THR A 60 8.61 -6.15 7.74
N GLY A 61 8.03 -4.95 7.66
CA GLY A 61 6.60 -4.74 7.46
C GLY A 61 5.99 -3.75 8.45
N ALA A 62 4.67 -3.57 8.41
CA ALA A 62 3.96 -2.63 9.28
C ALA A 62 3.96 -3.10 10.74
N LEU A 63 4.23 -2.18 11.68
CA LEU A 63 4.16 -2.45 13.12
C LEU A 63 2.78 -2.11 13.70
N PRO A 64 2.28 -2.90 14.67
CA PRO A 64 1.01 -2.63 15.31
C PRO A 64 1.06 -1.36 16.18
N ALA A 65 -0.11 -0.75 16.35
CA ALA A 65 -0.31 0.36 17.27
C ALA A 65 0.22 0.06 18.68
N GLY A 66 1.05 0.96 19.23
CA GLY A 66 1.54 0.82 20.61
C GLY A 66 2.68 -0.20 20.83
N ALA A 67 3.28 -0.71 19.74
CA ALA A 67 4.30 -1.76 19.79
C ALA A 67 5.49 -1.43 20.70
N LEU A 68 5.94 -2.45 21.44
CA LEU A 68 7.21 -2.48 22.15
C LEU A 68 8.27 -3.07 21.20
N VAL A 69 9.36 -2.34 20.97
CA VAL A 69 10.49 -2.72 20.14
C VAL A 69 11.72 -2.87 21.03
N GLN A 70 12.32 -4.06 21.02
CA GLN A 70 13.45 -4.44 21.86
C GLN A 70 14.62 -4.92 20.99
N THR A 71 15.85 -4.54 21.33
CA THR A 71 17.08 -5.02 20.69
C THR A 71 18.00 -5.73 21.69
N GLY A 72 18.52 -6.89 21.32
CA GLY A 72 19.53 -7.63 22.07
C GLY A 72 20.93 -7.01 21.95
N VAL A 73 21.96 -7.74 22.41
CA VAL A 73 23.36 -7.26 22.45
C VAL A 73 23.97 -6.99 21.06
N ASP A 74 23.51 -7.70 20.03
CA ASP A 74 23.86 -7.45 18.61
C ASP A 74 22.67 -6.91 17.80
N GLY A 75 21.57 -6.58 18.48
CA GLY A 75 20.30 -6.19 17.84
C GLY A 75 20.33 -4.76 17.32
N GLN A 76 19.93 -4.54 16.08
CA GLN A 76 19.71 -3.21 15.51
C GLN A 76 18.45 -3.20 14.64
N VAL A 77 17.68 -2.12 14.71
CA VAL A 77 16.43 -1.98 13.97
C VAL A 77 16.23 -0.56 13.50
N GLN A 78 15.75 -0.41 12.26
CA GLN A 78 15.36 0.87 11.68
C GLN A 78 13.89 0.85 11.26
N LEU A 79 13.16 1.87 11.72
CA LEU A 79 11.77 2.14 11.42
C LEU A 79 11.65 3.42 10.58
N ARG A 80 10.65 3.47 9.70
CA ARG A 80 10.25 4.63 8.92
C ARG A 80 8.77 4.89 9.11
N THR A 81 8.42 6.15 9.33
CA THR A 81 7.02 6.60 9.39
C THR A 81 6.52 7.06 8.02
N THR A 82 5.20 7.08 7.84
CA THR A 82 4.56 7.74 6.67
C THR A 82 4.85 9.24 6.60
N THR A 83 5.14 9.89 7.74
CA THR A 83 5.57 11.30 7.83
C THR A 83 7.06 11.52 7.55
N GLY A 84 7.78 10.50 7.07
CA GLY A 84 9.19 10.60 6.66
C GLY A 84 10.21 10.60 7.81
N ALA A 85 9.76 10.58 9.07
CA ALA A 85 10.65 10.42 10.22
C ALA A 85 11.27 9.01 10.24
N LEU A 86 12.55 8.94 10.62
CA LEU A 86 13.35 7.72 10.76
C LEU A 86 13.76 7.53 12.23
N ILE A 87 13.51 6.33 12.73
CA ILE A 87 13.80 5.91 14.10
C ILE A 87 14.76 4.72 14.00
N ALA A 88 15.96 4.81 14.56
CA ALA A 88 16.89 3.68 14.63
C ALA A 88 17.35 3.42 16.07
N LEU A 89 17.31 2.15 16.48
CA LEU A 89 17.71 1.70 17.81
C LEU A 89 19.01 0.89 17.72
N PRO A 90 20.06 1.23 18.50
CA PRO A 90 21.24 0.39 18.68
C PRO A 90 20.90 -0.85 19.52
N ALA A 91 21.92 -1.67 19.78
CA ALA A 91 21.85 -2.79 20.73
C ALA A 91 21.39 -2.37 22.13
N GLY A 92 20.82 -3.32 22.88
CA GLY A 92 20.42 -3.15 24.27
C GLY A 92 19.38 -2.05 24.51
N SER A 93 18.50 -1.80 23.54
CA SER A 93 17.54 -0.70 23.55
C SER A 93 16.10 -1.18 23.64
N GLU A 94 15.26 -0.44 24.35
CA GLU A 94 13.83 -0.69 24.44
C GLU A 94 13.04 0.59 24.19
N LEU A 95 12.19 0.57 23.17
CA LEU A 95 11.37 1.69 22.73
C LEU A 95 9.91 1.26 22.62
N ARG A 96 8.97 2.08 23.12
CA ARG A 96 7.55 1.91 22.85
C ARG A 96 7.03 3.01 21.92
N LEU A 97 6.39 2.60 20.82
CA LEU A 97 5.73 3.51 19.88
C LEU A 97 4.41 4.03 20.46
N ASN A 98 4.02 5.27 20.14
CA ASN A 98 2.66 5.77 20.36
C ASN A 98 1.96 5.90 18.99
N ALA A 99 0.81 5.23 18.83
CA ALA A 99 0.14 5.12 17.53
C ALA A 99 -0.53 6.40 17.02
N ALA A 100 -0.84 7.35 17.91
CA ALA A 100 -1.66 8.52 17.62
C ALA A 100 -0.87 9.84 17.62
N SER A 101 0.47 9.79 17.68
CA SER A 101 1.30 11.00 17.67
C SER A 101 2.75 10.70 17.31
N ASN A 102 3.51 11.74 17.00
CA ASN A 102 4.98 11.71 16.88
C ASN A 102 5.65 11.53 18.27
N THR A 103 5.23 10.53 19.04
CA THR A 103 5.71 10.28 20.40
C THR A 103 6.26 8.87 20.51
N VAL A 104 7.41 8.74 21.17
CA VAL A 104 7.98 7.44 21.56
C VAL A 104 8.41 7.50 23.02
N ALA A 105 8.28 6.38 23.74
CA ALA A 105 8.90 6.21 25.04
C ALA A 105 10.20 5.42 24.86
N LEU A 106 11.33 5.96 25.30
CA LEU A 106 12.60 5.23 25.37
C LEU A 106 12.79 4.76 26.81
N ASN A 107 12.71 3.45 27.01
CA ASN A 107 12.76 2.82 28.32
C ASN A 107 14.22 2.47 28.70
N ALA A 108 15.02 2.05 27.73
CA ALA A 108 16.43 1.65 27.93
C ALA A 108 17.26 1.84 26.64
N GLY A 109 18.58 1.91 26.78
CA GLY A 109 19.54 1.93 25.67
C GLY A 109 19.59 3.26 24.92
N GLY A 110 19.50 3.22 23.60
CA GLY A 110 19.70 4.39 22.73
C GLY A 110 18.60 4.62 21.70
N LEU A 111 18.64 5.80 21.09
CA LEU A 111 17.70 6.24 20.05
C LEU A 111 18.38 7.21 19.10
N ARG A 112 18.24 6.97 17.80
CA ARG A 112 18.56 7.93 16.73
C ARG A 112 17.25 8.31 16.04
N LEU A 113 16.83 9.56 16.18
CA LEU A 113 15.55 10.07 15.71
C LEU A 113 15.75 11.23 14.75
N SER A 114 15.52 11.00 13.46
CA SER A 114 15.35 12.06 12.45
C SER A 114 13.85 12.30 12.27
N THR A 115 13.40 13.54 12.44
CA THR A 115 11.97 13.86 12.64
C THR A 115 11.13 14.02 11.38
N GLY A 116 11.72 13.97 10.19
CA GLY A 116 11.02 14.28 8.93
C GLY A 116 10.58 15.75 8.80
N GLY A 117 11.02 16.64 9.70
CA GLY A 117 10.61 18.04 9.78
C GLY A 117 9.42 18.32 10.72
N ALA A 118 8.74 17.28 11.22
CA ALA A 118 7.68 17.43 12.21
C ALA A 118 8.25 17.60 13.63
N GLU A 119 7.43 18.03 14.60
CA GLU A 119 7.80 17.96 16.02
C GLU A 119 7.56 16.55 16.56
N TRP A 120 8.55 16.03 17.29
CA TRP A 120 8.52 14.73 17.97
C TRP A 120 8.79 14.88 19.47
N ARG A 121 8.17 14.01 20.28
CA ARG A 121 8.40 13.89 21.73
C ARG A 121 9.00 12.53 22.08
N VAL A 122 10.17 12.53 22.70
CA VAL A 122 10.75 11.34 23.35
C VAL A 122 10.42 11.42 24.85
N ALA A 123 9.58 10.52 25.33
CA ALA A 123 9.31 10.32 26.75
C ALA A 123 10.40 9.43 27.37
N LEU A 124 10.82 9.76 28.59
CA LEU A 124 11.96 9.19 29.29
C LEU A 124 11.61 9.07 30.79
N ALA A 125 10.66 8.18 31.09
CA ALA A 125 9.97 8.13 32.39
C ALA A 125 9.41 9.51 32.81
N GLU A 126 9.99 10.13 33.83
CA GLU A 126 9.53 11.41 34.43
C GLU A 126 10.02 12.67 33.69
N ARG A 127 10.83 12.52 32.64
CA ARG A 127 11.38 13.62 31.83
C ARG A 127 11.08 13.41 30.35
N SER A 128 11.25 14.43 29.51
CA SER A 128 11.04 14.29 28.06
C SER A 128 11.87 15.24 27.21
N ILE A 129 11.97 14.95 25.92
CA ILE A 129 12.65 15.79 24.93
C ILE A 129 11.70 16.04 23.76
N ARG A 130 11.49 17.30 23.38
CA ARG A 130 10.81 17.67 22.13
C ARG A 130 11.79 18.24 21.12
N THR A 131 11.68 17.84 19.85
CA THR A 131 12.62 18.26 18.80
C THR A 131 11.97 18.26 17.41
N ARG A 132 12.55 19.03 16.48
CA ARG A 132 12.22 19.09 15.04
C ARG A 132 13.45 18.82 14.16
N GLY A 133 14.44 18.11 14.69
CA GLY A 133 15.77 17.98 14.10
C GLY A 133 16.24 16.53 13.96
N TYR A 134 17.54 16.32 14.18
CA TYR A 134 18.15 15.00 14.34
C TYR A 134 18.69 14.87 15.76
N LEU A 135 18.06 14.01 16.57
CA LEU A 135 18.40 13.75 17.96
C LEU A 135 19.04 12.38 18.09
N LYS A 136 20.17 12.32 18.82
CA LYS A 136 20.76 11.07 19.31
C LYS A 136 20.64 11.01 20.83
N LEU A 137 20.33 9.84 21.35
CA LEU A 137 20.35 9.48 22.76
C LEU A 137 21.06 8.14 22.94
N GLN A 138 21.78 7.98 24.04
CA GLN A 138 22.39 6.73 24.46
C GLN A 138 22.53 6.74 25.99
N ASP A 139 21.93 5.77 26.67
CA ASP A 139 22.11 5.59 28.11
C ASP A 139 23.48 4.94 28.41
N CYS A 140 24.05 5.33 29.56
CA CYS A 140 25.34 4.89 30.06
C CYS A 140 25.14 4.09 31.34
N ALA A 141 24.82 2.81 31.16
CA ALA A 141 24.49 1.85 32.21
C ALA A 141 25.73 1.17 32.82
N ALA A 142 25.55 0.05 33.52
CA ALA A 142 26.67 -0.73 34.06
C ALA A 142 27.62 -1.21 32.93
N GLY A 143 28.94 -1.11 33.16
CA GLY A 143 29.96 -1.40 32.14
C GLY A 143 30.34 -0.21 31.24
N CYS A 144 29.56 0.89 31.26
CA CYS A 144 29.95 2.15 30.64
C CYS A 144 31.13 2.80 31.39
N THR A 145 32.10 3.37 30.66
CA THR A 145 33.29 4.04 31.24
C THR A 145 33.06 5.48 31.66
N LEU A 146 31.90 6.06 31.35
CA LEU A 146 31.55 7.44 31.69
C LEU A 146 30.61 7.48 32.92
N PRO A 147 30.46 8.64 33.59
CA PRO A 147 29.51 8.79 34.70
C PRO A 147 28.06 8.53 34.27
N LYS A 148 27.38 7.61 34.97
CA LYS A 148 25.99 7.19 34.69
C LYS A 148 25.04 8.35 34.36
N GLY A 149 24.10 8.05 33.47
CA GLY A 149 23.04 8.96 33.03
C GLY A 149 22.81 8.88 31.53
N LEU A 150 21.75 9.56 31.07
CA LEU A 150 21.41 9.61 29.65
C LEU A 150 22.31 10.63 28.96
N TYR A 151 23.06 10.20 27.96
CA TYR A 151 23.81 11.07 27.07
C TYR A 151 22.99 11.37 25.82
N GLY A 152 23.17 12.55 25.25
CA GLY A 152 22.51 12.89 23.99
C GLY A 152 23.20 13.98 23.20
N ARG A 153 22.83 14.10 21.93
CA ARG A 153 23.31 15.14 21.02
C ARG A 153 22.18 15.59 20.11
N ILE A 154 22.00 16.90 20.03
CA ILE A 154 21.23 17.54 18.96
C ILE A 154 22.21 17.68 17.80
N ALA A 155 22.10 16.82 16.80
CA ALA A 155 23.00 16.80 15.64
C ALA A 155 22.55 17.77 14.55
N GLN A 156 21.24 18.06 14.48
CA GLN A 156 20.64 19.08 13.62
C GLN A 156 19.43 19.69 14.35
N GLY A 157 19.17 20.99 14.14
CA GLY A 157 18.01 21.68 14.72
C GLY A 157 18.16 21.99 16.21
N GLU A 158 17.03 21.96 16.93
CA GLU A 158 16.97 22.22 18.37
C GLU A 158 16.17 21.16 19.13
N ALA A 159 16.39 21.08 20.44
CA ALA A 159 15.60 20.27 21.35
C ALA A 159 15.24 21.03 22.64
N VAL A 160 14.02 20.84 23.12
CA VAL A 160 13.52 21.31 24.42
C VAL A 160 13.49 20.11 25.36
N LEU A 161 14.31 20.16 26.41
CA LEU A 161 14.45 19.12 27.42
C LEU A 161 13.64 19.55 28.66
N GLU A 162 12.66 18.74 29.05
CA GLU A 162 11.71 18.97 30.14
C GLU A 162 12.03 18.01 31.31
N TYR A 163 12.32 18.56 32.49
CA TYR A 163 12.62 17.87 33.76
C TYR A 163 11.70 18.41 34.87
N GLN A 164 11.66 17.75 36.04
CA GLN A 164 10.88 18.20 37.19
C GLN A 164 11.19 19.67 37.57
N GLY A 165 12.47 20.07 37.48
CA GLY A 165 12.96 21.43 37.73
C GLY A 165 12.82 22.43 36.57
N GLY A 166 12.04 22.12 35.52
CA GLY A 166 11.71 23.05 34.44
C GLY A 166 12.15 22.61 33.04
N ARG A 167 12.65 23.56 32.23
CA ARG A 167 12.99 23.32 30.82
C ARG A 167 14.34 23.92 30.42
N SER A 168 15.07 23.24 29.55
CA SER A 168 16.30 23.74 28.91
C SER A 168 16.23 23.54 27.39
N VAL A 169 16.63 24.54 26.62
CA VAL A 169 16.66 24.47 25.15
C VAL A 169 18.11 24.32 24.70
N LEU A 170 18.39 23.32 23.86
CA LEU A 170 19.73 23.00 23.36
C LEU A 170 19.75 22.97 21.83
N ARG A 171 20.84 23.47 21.25
CA ARG A 171 21.09 23.57 19.81
C ARG A 171 22.50 23.09 19.48
N THR A 172 22.64 22.13 18.58
CA THR A 172 23.94 21.66 18.04
C THR A 172 24.99 21.24 19.11
N ARG A 173 24.55 20.82 20.30
CA ARG A 173 25.43 20.44 21.44
C ARG A 173 25.22 18.99 21.86
N ALA A 174 26.26 18.42 22.46
CA ALA A 174 26.16 17.20 23.27
C ALA A 174 25.78 17.57 24.71
N PHE A 175 25.11 16.67 25.41
CA PHE A 175 24.71 16.83 26.80
C PHE A 175 24.74 15.49 27.56
N ARG A 176 24.79 15.60 28.88
CA ARG A 176 24.57 14.51 29.84
C ARG A 176 23.38 14.89 30.73
N TRP A 177 22.56 13.92 31.10
CA TRP A 177 21.39 14.14 31.94
C TRP A 177 21.28 13.00 32.94
N ALA A 178 21.77 13.23 34.16
CA ALA A 178 21.89 12.20 35.19
C ALA A 178 20.53 11.54 35.50
N ASP A 179 19.50 12.36 35.77
CA ASP A 179 18.21 11.94 36.29
C ASP A 179 17.08 12.92 35.85
N ALA A 180 15.89 12.82 36.44
CA ALA A 180 14.73 13.65 36.10
C ALA A 180 14.57 14.92 36.96
N SER A 181 15.36 15.10 38.03
CA SER A 181 15.32 16.31 38.87
C SER A 181 16.42 17.30 38.47
N SER A 182 17.57 16.80 38.02
CA SER A 182 18.70 17.58 37.50
C SER A 182 18.42 18.23 36.14
N ARG A 183 19.06 19.40 35.96
CA ARG A 183 19.15 20.08 34.66
C ARG A 183 20.17 19.36 33.76
N PRO A 184 19.93 19.23 32.44
CA PRO A 184 20.93 18.73 31.50
C PRO A 184 22.25 19.51 31.55
N GLU A 185 23.35 18.79 31.70
CA GLU A 185 24.74 19.25 31.67
C GLU A 185 25.20 19.34 30.20
N VAL A 186 25.60 20.52 29.73
CA VAL A 186 26.14 20.69 28.36
C VAL A 186 27.60 20.29 28.34
N LEU A 187 27.96 19.36 27.45
CA LEU A 187 29.32 18.86 27.33
C LEU A 187 30.14 19.72 26.35
N ALA A 188 31.41 19.93 26.68
CA ALA A 188 32.36 20.61 25.80
C ALA A 188 32.69 19.72 24.58
N ASP A 189 33.15 18.50 24.85
CA ASP A 189 33.50 17.48 23.87
C ASP A 189 32.35 16.53 23.55
N LEU A 190 32.50 15.76 22.46
CA LEU A 190 31.59 14.68 22.09
C LEU A 190 32.05 13.36 22.75
N PRO A 191 31.24 12.74 23.63
CA PRO A 191 31.53 11.40 24.14
C PRO A 191 31.54 10.35 23.03
N ALA A 192 32.48 9.40 23.10
CA ALA A 192 32.63 8.35 22.09
C ALA A 192 31.34 7.50 21.90
N LEU A 193 30.53 7.30 22.94
CA LEU A 193 29.24 6.60 22.85
C LEU A 193 28.15 7.35 22.04
N LEU A 194 28.39 8.60 21.63
CA LEU A 194 27.54 9.37 20.71
C LEU A 194 28.17 9.55 19.32
N ASP A 195 29.37 9.01 19.09
CA ASP A 195 30.04 9.03 17.78
C ASP A 195 29.61 7.82 16.94
N ASP A 196 28.81 8.09 15.91
CA ASP A 196 28.33 7.07 14.97
C ASP A 196 29.27 6.90 13.76
N ARG A 197 30.48 7.46 13.76
CA ARG A 197 31.43 7.35 12.62
C ARG A 197 31.54 5.94 12.07
N ASN A 198 31.62 4.93 12.94
CA ASN A 198 31.68 3.52 12.53
C ASN A 198 30.38 3.07 11.83
N SER A 199 29.21 3.38 12.39
CA SER A 199 27.91 3.08 11.76
C SER A 199 27.68 3.86 10.46
N GLN A 200 28.21 5.08 10.35
CA GLN A 200 28.15 5.89 9.13
C GLN A 200 29.09 5.36 8.04
N ALA A 201 30.31 4.92 8.42
CA ALA A 201 31.24 4.25 7.51
C ALA A 201 30.67 2.90 7.03
N GLU A 202 30.09 2.10 7.93
CA GLU A 202 29.41 0.84 7.62
C GLU A 202 28.24 1.06 6.66
N ALA A 203 27.32 1.99 6.97
CA ALA A 203 26.21 2.32 6.08
C ALA A 203 26.66 2.86 4.71
N THR A 204 27.82 3.54 4.65
CA THR A 204 28.43 3.99 3.39
C THR A 204 29.03 2.82 2.62
N ARG A 205 29.67 1.86 3.31
CA ARG A 205 30.18 0.62 2.69
C ARG A 205 29.03 -0.20 2.10
N VAL A 206 27.97 -0.44 2.88
CA VAL A 206 26.79 -1.20 2.43
C VAL A 206 26.12 -0.52 1.23
N ARG A 207 25.95 0.81 1.23
CA ARG A 207 25.43 1.54 0.05
C ARG A 207 26.31 1.38 -1.19
N THR A 208 27.63 1.44 -1.01
CA THR A 208 28.59 1.26 -2.11
C THR A 208 28.55 -0.17 -2.66
N GLU A 209 28.46 -1.17 -1.78
CA GLU A 209 28.32 -2.59 -2.15
C GLU A 209 27.01 -2.86 -2.88
N VAL A 210 25.88 -2.32 -2.39
CA VAL A 210 24.56 -2.42 -3.03
C VAL A 210 24.60 -1.81 -4.43
N ALA A 211 25.12 -0.60 -4.59
CA ALA A 211 25.21 0.07 -5.89
C ALA A 211 26.09 -0.71 -6.89
N ALA A 212 27.27 -1.19 -6.46
CA ALA A 212 28.16 -1.99 -7.29
C ALA A 212 27.54 -3.35 -7.67
N THR A 213 26.86 -4.01 -6.72
CA THR A 213 26.19 -5.30 -6.97
C THR A 213 25.01 -5.14 -7.93
N LEU A 214 24.22 -4.07 -7.79
CA LEU A 214 23.11 -3.76 -8.69
C LEU A 214 23.62 -3.46 -10.11
N GLN A 215 24.67 -2.64 -10.25
CA GLN A 215 25.29 -2.35 -11.54
C GLN A 215 25.85 -3.62 -12.20
N ALA A 216 26.48 -4.50 -11.44
CA ALA A 216 26.97 -5.80 -11.93
C ALA A 216 25.82 -6.72 -12.37
N GLY A 217 24.71 -6.77 -11.63
CA GLY A 217 23.50 -7.52 -12.00
C GLY A 217 22.86 -7.02 -13.29
N ILE A 218 22.80 -5.70 -13.48
CA ILE A 218 22.28 -5.06 -14.71
C ILE A 218 23.20 -5.34 -15.91
N ALA A 219 24.52 -5.30 -15.72
CA ALA A 219 25.49 -5.67 -16.76
C ALA A 219 25.34 -7.15 -17.14
N ALA A 220 25.30 -8.06 -16.16
CA ALA A 220 25.09 -9.49 -16.38
C ALA A 220 23.75 -9.78 -17.10
N PHE A 221 22.68 -9.06 -16.76
CA PHE A 221 21.39 -9.17 -17.45
C PHE A 221 21.48 -8.77 -18.93
N ARG A 222 22.06 -7.59 -19.21
CA ARG A 222 22.29 -7.09 -20.58
C ARG A 222 23.16 -8.05 -21.40
N ASP A 223 24.17 -8.63 -20.76
CA ASP A 223 25.14 -9.52 -21.39
C ASP A 223 24.65 -10.99 -21.43
N GLY A 224 23.37 -11.23 -21.10
CA GLY A 224 22.68 -12.53 -21.23
C GLY A 224 22.99 -13.56 -20.14
N GLN A 225 23.75 -13.19 -19.12
CA GLN A 225 24.26 -14.07 -18.06
C GLN A 225 23.22 -14.26 -16.93
N ASP A 226 22.06 -14.83 -17.29
CA ASP A 226 20.85 -14.86 -16.44
C ASP A 226 21.06 -15.39 -15.02
N ALA A 227 21.94 -16.38 -14.83
CA ALA A 227 22.27 -16.93 -13.52
C ALA A 227 23.02 -15.92 -12.63
N ALA A 228 24.05 -15.28 -13.17
CA ALA A 228 24.81 -14.24 -12.47
C ALA A 228 23.95 -12.99 -12.21
N ALA A 229 23.10 -12.61 -13.18
CA ALA A 229 22.12 -11.55 -13.01
C ALA A 229 21.16 -11.85 -11.85
N THR A 230 20.55 -13.04 -11.83
CA THR A 230 19.67 -13.49 -10.74
C THR A 230 20.39 -13.41 -9.39
N GLN A 231 21.60 -13.97 -9.28
CA GLN A 231 22.38 -13.95 -8.04
C GLN A 231 22.72 -12.53 -7.57
N GLY A 232 23.04 -11.63 -8.50
CA GLY A 232 23.28 -10.20 -8.20
C GLY A 232 22.04 -9.53 -7.62
N PHE A 233 20.88 -9.66 -8.29
CA PHE A 233 19.63 -9.06 -7.82
C PHE A 233 19.14 -9.65 -6.49
N GLU A 234 19.33 -10.95 -6.24
CA GLU A 234 19.02 -11.56 -4.93
C GLU A 234 19.95 -11.07 -3.81
N ARG A 235 21.25 -10.86 -4.09
CA ARG A 235 22.17 -10.23 -3.13
C ARG A 235 21.75 -8.80 -2.82
N VAL A 236 21.34 -8.02 -3.83
CA VAL A 236 20.77 -6.68 -3.62
C VAL A 236 19.48 -6.77 -2.79
N ARG A 237 18.58 -7.71 -3.06
CA ARG A 237 17.33 -7.92 -2.30
C ARG A 237 17.58 -8.20 -0.81
N ALA A 238 18.64 -8.95 -0.49
CA ALA A 238 19.03 -9.26 0.87
C ALA A 238 19.69 -8.06 1.61
N LEU A 239 20.46 -7.23 0.90
CA LEU A 239 21.16 -6.07 1.47
C LEU A 239 20.29 -4.79 1.51
N ALA A 240 19.36 -4.64 0.57
CA ALA A 240 18.49 -3.49 0.41
C ALA A 240 17.08 -3.93 -0.07
N PRO A 241 16.21 -4.43 0.85
CA PRO A 241 14.87 -4.93 0.49
C PRO A 241 13.90 -3.92 -0.12
N GLY A 242 14.27 -2.63 -0.20
CA GLY A 242 13.49 -1.56 -0.82
C GLY A 242 14.10 -1.00 -2.11
N GLU A 243 15.04 -1.71 -2.74
CA GLU A 243 15.59 -1.34 -4.06
C GLU A 243 14.60 -1.74 -5.18
N THR A 244 13.90 -0.74 -5.73
CA THR A 244 12.75 -0.96 -6.63
C THR A 244 13.15 -1.56 -7.98
N LEU A 245 14.40 -1.43 -8.42
CA LEU A 245 14.85 -2.04 -9.69
C LEU A 245 14.98 -3.56 -9.61
N VAL A 246 15.12 -4.15 -8.42
CA VAL A 246 15.23 -5.61 -8.24
C VAL A 246 14.00 -6.37 -8.76
N PRO A 247 12.75 -6.09 -8.31
CA PRO A 247 11.58 -6.79 -8.83
C PRO A 247 11.39 -6.59 -10.35
N TYR A 248 11.75 -5.43 -10.91
CA TYR A 248 11.71 -5.23 -12.36
C TYR A 248 12.61 -6.23 -13.11
N TYR A 249 13.91 -6.29 -12.80
CA TYR A 249 14.83 -7.16 -13.53
C TYR A 249 14.61 -8.65 -13.23
N LEU A 250 14.21 -9.02 -12.02
CA LEU A 250 13.80 -10.40 -11.71
C LEU A 250 12.51 -10.79 -12.47
N GLY A 251 11.58 -9.85 -12.67
CA GLY A 251 10.39 -10.04 -13.52
C GLY A 251 10.75 -10.30 -14.97
N LEU A 252 11.68 -9.54 -15.55
CA LEU A 252 12.19 -9.79 -16.91
C LEU A 252 12.91 -11.15 -17.04
N LEU A 253 13.68 -11.55 -16.03
CA LEU A 253 14.33 -12.87 -15.98
C LEU A 253 13.31 -14.02 -15.89
N ALA A 254 12.18 -13.82 -15.21
CA ALA A 254 11.07 -14.76 -15.19
C ALA A 254 10.38 -14.86 -16.57
N LEU A 255 10.11 -13.74 -17.25
CA LEU A 255 9.59 -13.72 -18.63
C LEU A 255 10.50 -14.46 -19.62
N LYS A 256 11.82 -14.26 -19.52
CA LYS A 256 12.81 -14.97 -20.36
C LYS A 256 12.80 -16.50 -20.14
N ARG A 257 12.29 -16.96 -19.00
CA ARG A 257 12.09 -18.39 -18.65
C ARG A 257 10.65 -18.89 -18.89
N ALA A 258 9.79 -18.05 -19.48
CA ALA A 258 8.35 -18.27 -19.62
C ALA A 258 7.57 -18.48 -18.30
N ASP A 259 8.15 -18.08 -17.16
CA ASP A 259 7.47 -18.06 -15.86
C ASP A 259 6.63 -16.78 -15.73
N ASN A 260 5.49 -16.79 -16.45
CA ASN A 260 4.55 -15.67 -16.46
C ASN A 260 3.95 -15.39 -15.07
N ALA A 261 3.82 -16.41 -14.21
CA ALA A 261 3.23 -16.26 -12.88
C ALA A 261 4.15 -15.44 -11.95
N THR A 262 5.42 -15.81 -11.86
CA THR A 262 6.42 -15.05 -11.10
C THR A 262 6.67 -13.67 -11.73
N ALA A 263 6.68 -13.58 -13.06
CA ALA A 263 6.84 -12.30 -13.77
C ALA A 263 5.72 -11.31 -13.45
N VAL A 264 4.45 -11.73 -13.51
CA VAL A 264 3.30 -10.87 -13.20
C VAL A 264 3.36 -10.37 -11.75
N GLN A 265 3.69 -11.23 -10.78
CA GLN A 265 3.80 -10.82 -9.37
C GLN A 265 4.90 -9.76 -9.16
N LEU A 266 6.08 -9.97 -9.74
CA LEU A 266 7.22 -9.05 -9.59
C LEU A 266 7.00 -7.73 -10.34
N LEU A 267 6.42 -7.76 -11.54
CA LEU A 267 6.10 -6.54 -12.30
C LEU A 267 4.93 -5.75 -11.65
N GLN A 268 3.95 -6.43 -11.04
CA GLN A 268 2.93 -5.80 -10.20
C GLN A 268 3.50 -5.24 -8.89
N GLN A 269 4.55 -5.84 -8.31
CA GLN A 269 5.29 -5.23 -7.20
C GLN A 269 5.96 -3.94 -7.68
N TYR A 270 6.77 -4.01 -8.73
CA TYR A 270 7.49 -2.86 -9.27
C TYR A 270 6.56 -1.69 -9.61
N ALA A 271 5.44 -1.93 -10.30
CA ALA A 271 4.47 -0.89 -10.67
C ALA A 271 3.74 -0.24 -9.47
N ARG A 272 3.81 -0.82 -8.26
CA ARG A 272 3.31 -0.21 -7.02
C ARG A 272 4.40 0.54 -6.24
N GLU A 273 5.66 0.16 -6.42
CA GLU A 273 6.81 0.74 -5.71
C GLU A 273 7.46 1.91 -6.47
N ASP A 274 7.42 1.88 -7.80
CA ASP A 274 7.93 2.92 -8.71
C ASP A 274 6.97 3.11 -9.92
N PRO A 275 5.84 3.84 -9.75
CA PRO A 275 4.86 4.01 -10.82
C PRO A 275 5.39 4.80 -12.02
N GLU A 276 6.25 5.79 -11.80
CA GLU A 276 6.84 6.62 -12.86
C GLU A 276 7.83 5.81 -13.70
N GLY A 277 8.73 5.06 -13.05
CA GLY A 277 9.68 4.20 -13.73
C GLY A 277 9.04 2.97 -14.38
N ALA A 278 7.91 2.48 -13.85
CA ALA A 278 7.11 1.44 -14.49
C ALA A 278 6.39 1.94 -15.77
N ALA A 279 5.86 3.17 -15.75
CA ALA A 279 5.30 3.82 -16.93
C ALA A 279 6.38 4.09 -17.99
N ALA A 280 7.57 4.57 -17.59
CA ALA A 280 8.71 4.81 -18.48
C ALA A 280 9.36 3.53 -19.05
N ARG A 281 8.83 2.35 -18.71
CA ARG A 281 9.31 1.02 -19.14
C ARG A 281 8.18 0.13 -19.68
N ASP A 282 7.02 0.70 -20.00
CA ASP A 282 5.84 0.02 -20.55
C ASP A 282 5.38 -1.23 -19.76
N VAL A 283 5.62 -1.23 -18.44
CA VAL A 283 5.23 -2.33 -17.55
C VAL A 283 3.71 -2.51 -17.44
N PRO A 284 2.86 -1.45 -17.40
CA PRO A 284 1.40 -1.62 -17.43
C PRO A 284 0.89 -2.32 -18.69
N GLN A 285 1.48 -2.01 -19.86
CA GLN A 285 1.13 -2.64 -21.13
C GLN A 285 1.61 -4.10 -21.16
N THR A 286 2.82 -4.36 -20.65
CA THR A 286 3.37 -5.72 -20.48
C THR A 286 2.46 -6.58 -19.59
N LEU A 287 2.02 -6.06 -18.44
CA LEU A 287 1.06 -6.72 -17.54
C LEU A 287 -0.30 -6.96 -18.20
N THR A 288 -0.77 -6.03 -19.02
CA THR A 288 -2.03 -6.17 -19.78
C THR A 288 -1.94 -7.31 -20.79
N LEU A 289 -0.82 -7.39 -21.54
CA LEU A 289 -0.55 -8.47 -22.49
C LEU A 289 -0.46 -9.84 -21.77
N LEU A 290 0.28 -9.93 -20.68
CA LEU A 290 0.41 -11.16 -19.87
C LEU A 290 -0.95 -11.65 -19.34
N SER A 291 -1.78 -10.73 -18.82
CA SER A 291 -3.15 -11.03 -18.40
C SER A 291 -4.00 -11.57 -19.57
N SER A 292 -3.91 -10.96 -20.75
CA SER A 292 -4.66 -11.44 -21.93
C SER A 292 -4.23 -12.85 -22.38
N VAL A 293 -2.94 -13.17 -22.32
CA VAL A 293 -2.41 -14.51 -22.65
C VAL A 293 -2.82 -15.53 -21.59
N GLN A 294 -2.75 -15.19 -20.31
CA GLN A 294 -3.22 -16.06 -19.22
C GLN A 294 -4.72 -16.37 -19.37
N LEU A 295 -5.56 -15.36 -19.61
CA LEU A 295 -7.00 -15.57 -19.86
C LEU A 295 -7.26 -16.48 -21.07
N GLN A 296 -6.48 -16.36 -22.16
CA GLN A 296 -6.57 -17.27 -23.31
C GLN A 296 -6.17 -18.72 -22.95
N GLN A 297 -5.16 -18.92 -22.11
CA GLN A 297 -4.72 -20.24 -21.65
C GLN A 297 -5.72 -20.88 -20.67
N GLU A 298 -6.29 -20.10 -19.76
CA GLU A 298 -7.37 -20.53 -18.87
C GLU A 298 -8.61 -20.92 -19.69
N VAL A 299 -9.02 -20.09 -20.66
CA VAL A 299 -10.11 -20.38 -21.61
C VAL A 299 -9.83 -21.65 -22.43
N ALA A 300 -8.62 -21.83 -22.98
CA ALA A 300 -8.27 -22.99 -23.80
C ALA A 300 -8.27 -24.29 -22.99
N SER A 301 -7.61 -24.31 -21.83
CA SER A 301 -7.56 -25.48 -20.94
C SER A 301 -8.94 -25.81 -20.35
N ALA A 302 -9.81 -24.82 -20.21
CA ALA A 302 -11.19 -25.03 -19.79
C ALA A 302 -12.06 -25.63 -20.91
N VAL A 303 -11.92 -25.16 -22.17
CA VAL A 303 -12.58 -25.77 -23.34
C VAL A 303 -12.09 -27.20 -23.61
N GLN A 304 -10.81 -27.51 -23.32
CA GLN A 304 -10.29 -28.88 -23.40
C GLN A 304 -11.00 -29.80 -22.40
N ARG A 305 -11.18 -29.36 -21.15
CA ARG A 305 -11.94 -30.10 -20.13
C ARG A 305 -13.42 -30.25 -20.51
N GLU A 306 -14.06 -29.22 -21.06
CA GLU A 306 -15.42 -29.34 -21.63
C GLU A 306 -15.47 -30.39 -22.76
N ALA A 307 -14.47 -30.44 -23.64
CA ALA A 307 -14.42 -31.40 -24.75
C ALA A 307 -14.25 -32.86 -24.29
N GLU A 308 -13.51 -33.10 -23.21
CA GLU A 308 -13.43 -34.42 -22.55
C GLU A 308 -14.79 -34.83 -21.96
N VAL A 309 -15.49 -33.90 -21.32
CA VAL A 309 -16.83 -34.11 -20.74
C VAL A 309 -17.89 -34.41 -21.82
N VAL A 310 -17.77 -33.81 -23.01
CA VAL A 310 -18.67 -34.03 -24.17
C VAL A 310 -18.63 -35.47 -24.70
N GLY A 311 -17.54 -36.21 -24.48
CA GLY A 311 -17.45 -37.63 -24.85
C GLY A 311 -18.30 -38.56 -23.97
N SER A 312 -18.81 -38.07 -22.84
CA SER A 312 -19.61 -38.86 -21.90
C SER A 312 -21.11 -38.86 -22.25
N PRO A 313 -21.85 -39.96 -22.02
CA PRO A 313 -23.29 -39.98 -22.26
C PRO A 313 -24.04 -38.92 -21.41
N PRO A 314 -25.19 -38.41 -21.90
CA PRO A 314 -26.05 -37.53 -21.12
C PRO A 314 -26.48 -38.17 -19.80
N GLU A 315 -26.68 -37.35 -18.77
CA GLU A 315 -27.13 -37.83 -17.47
C GLU A 315 -28.65 -38.09 -17.49
N PRO A 316 -29.16 -39.30 -17.19
CA PRO A 316 -30.59 -39.58 -17.23
C PRO A 316 -31.41 -38.70 -16.29
N GLY A 317 -32.57 -38.24 -16.73
CA GLY A 317 -33.46 -37.36 -15.94
C GLY A 317 -32.93 -35.93 -15.77
N SER A 318 -31.96 -35.50 -16.58
CA SER A 318 -31.38 -34.16 -16.49
C SER A 318 -31.95 -33.15 -17.49
N ILE A 319 -31.93 -31.87 -17.09
CA ILE A 319 -32.38 -30.75 -17.92
C ILE A 319 -31.43 -29.56 -17.79
N ALA A 320 -31.11 -28.91 -18.91
CA ALA A 320 -30.35 -27.66 -18.91
C ALA A 320 -31.17 -26.51 -19.48
N VAL A 321 -31.01 -25.31 -18.93
CA VAL A 321 -31.73 -24.09 -19.35
C VAL A 321 -30.74 -23.09 -19.92
N GLN A 322 -30.96 -22.63 -21.14
CA GLN A 322 -30.13 -21.59 -21.75
C GLN A 322 -30.68 -20.18 -21.47
N ALA A 323 -29.81 -19.18 -21.53
CA ALA A 323 -30.21 -17.77 -21.49
C ALA A 323 -31.12 -17.47 -22.69
N PHE A 324 -32.24 -16.79 -22.45
CA PHE A 324 -33.26 -16.55 -23.47
C PHE A 324 -32.80 -15.47 -24.45
N VAL A 325 -33.04 -15.66 -25.75
CA VAL A 325 -32.60 -14.69 -26.76
C VAL A 325 -33.61 -13.54 -26.84
N ASN A 326 -33.17 -12.34 -26.48
CA ASN A 326 -33.94 -11.11 -26.73
C ASN A 326 -34.01 -10.84 -28.24
N LYS A 327 -35.21 -10.62 -28.77
CA LYS A 327 -35.47 -10.24 -30.18
C LYS A 327 -35.89 -8.77 -30.35
N GLY A 328 -36.21 -8.08 -29.26
CA GLY A 328 -36.54 -6.65 -29.24
C GLY A 328 -35.39 -5.77 -28.74
N ASP A 329 -35.75 -4.67 -28.10
CA ASP A 329 -34.82 -3.62 -27.63
C ASP A 329 -33.66 -4.16 -26.76
N ALA A 330 -32.44 -3.78 -27.13
CA ALA A 330 -31.19 -4.11 -26.45
C ALA A 330 -31.15 -3.73 -24.96
N ASN A 331 -31.95 -2.74 -24.52
CA ASN A 331 -32.08 -2.37 -23.11
C ASN A 331 -32.51 -3.58 -22.24
N PHE A 332 -33.30 -4.51 -22.77
CA PHE A 332 -33.76 -5.70 -22.05
C PHE A 332 -32.77 -6.88 -22.06
N ARG A 333 -31.53 -6.71 -22.53
CA ARG A 333 -30.49 -7.76 -22.53
C ARG A 333 -30.24 -8.42 -21.16
N ALA A 334 -30.47 -7.73 -20.05
CA ALA A 334 -30.36 -8.31 -18.70
C ALA A 334 -31.46 -9.37 -18.42
N MET A 335 -32.67 -9.17 -18.94
CA MET A 335 -33.83 -10.04 -18.74
C MET A 335 -33.61 -11.46 -19.29
N ALA A 336 -32.78 -11.60 -20.33
CA ALA A 336 -32.33 -12.88 -20.90
C ALA A 336 -31.76 -13.86 -19.86
N LYS A 337 -31.00 -13.34 -18.89
CA LYS A 337 -30.42 -14.13 -17.79
C LYS A 337 -31.42 -14.32 -16.65
N GLY A 338 -32.23 -13.31 -16.35
CA GLY A 338 -33.26 -13.36 -15.30
C GLY A 338 -34.34 -14.42 -15.56
N LEU A 339 -34.86 -14.49 -16.79
CA LEU A 339 -35.86 -15.50 -17.18
C LEU A 339 -35.31 -16.92 -17.07
N ALA A 340 -34.07 -17.15 -17.50
CA ALA A 340 -33.40 -18.44 -17.36
C ALA A 340 -33.20 -18.82 -15.88
N ALA A 341 -32.75 -17.88 -15.04
CA ALA A 341 -32.56 -18.11 -13.60
C ALA A 341 -33.89 -18.43 -12.88
N MET A 342 -35.00 -17.77 -13.25
CA MET A 342 -36.33 -18.07 -12.72
C MET A 342 -36.77 -19.51 -13.08
N ILE A 343 -36.60 -19.91 -14.34
CA ILE A 343 -36.96 -21.25 -14.81
C ILE A 343 -36.04 -22.32 -14.20
N ILE A 344 -34.76 -22.05 -14.00
CA ILE A 344 -33.84 -22.92 -13.24
C ILE A 344 -34.32 -23.12 -11.80
N ALA A 345 -34.71 -22.02 -11.13
CA ALA A 345 -35.18 -22.06 -9.75
C ALA A 345 -36.51 -22.82 -9.59
N ASP A 346 -37.39 -22.82 -10.60
CA ASP A 346 -38.63 -23.59 -10.60
C ASP A 346 -38.41 -25.07 -10.97
N LEU A 347 -37.60 -25.37 -11.98
CA LEU A 347 -37.28 -26.75 -12.35
C LEU A 347 -36.51 -27.49 -11.25
N SER A 348 -35.66 -26.78 -10.49
CA SER A 348 -34.94 -27.34 -9.32
C SER A 348 -35.84 -27.77 -8.16
N LYS A 349 -37.15 -27.46 -8.20
CA LYS A 349 -38.15 -27.91 -7.21
C LYS A 349 -38.80 -29.24 -7.58
N VAL A 350 -38.56 -29.77 -8.80
CA VAL A 350 -39.22 -30.98 -9.31
C VAL A 350 -38.48 -32.24 -8.84
N PRO A 351 -39.08 -33.13 -8.03
CA PRO A 351 -38.42 -34.34 -7.56
C PRO A 351 -38.03 -35.26 -8.72
N GLY A 352 -36.78 -35.72 -8.73
CA GLY A 352 -36.24 -36.58 -9.79
C GLY A 352 -35.79 -35.88 -11.08
N LEU A 353 -35.88 -34.55 -11.15
CA LEU A 353 -35.37 -33.75 -12.27
C LEU A 353 -34.03 -33.11 -11.88
N LYS A 354 -32.93 -33.47 -12.56
CA LYS A 354 -31.62 -32.88 -12.28
C LYS A 354 -31.37 -31.65 -13.17
N VAL A 355 -31.51 -30.45 -12.62
CA VAL A 355 -31.14 -29.23 -13.35
C VAL A 355 -29.61 -29.12 -13.42
N LEU A 356 -29.09 -28.94 -14.63
CA LEU A 356 -27.65 -28.76 -14.89
C LEU A 356 -27.39 -27.29 -15.27
N GLU A 357 -26.57 -26.63 -14.46
CA GLU A 357 -26.09 -25.27 -14.72
C GLU A 357 -24.92 -25.28 -15.72
N ARG A 358 -24.67 -24.13 -16.35
CA ARG A 358 -23.51 -23.95 -17.22
C ARG A 358 -22.24 -23.85 -16.38
N GLU A 359 -21.20 -24.59 -16.72
CA GLU A 359 -19.89 -24.38 -16.13
C GLU A 359 -19.38 -22.95 -16.41
N LYS A 360 -18.63 -22.39 -15.46
CA LYS A 360 -18.05 -21.03 -15.56
C LYS A 360 -17.16 -20.85 -16.79
N VAL A 361 -16.63 -21.96 -17.32
CA VAL A 361 -15.85 -22.05 -18.55
C VAL A 361 -16.49 -21.27 -19.70
N GLN A 362 -17.72 -21.63 -20.09
CA GLN A 362 -18.36 -21.03 -21.25
C GLN A 362 -18.75 -19.55 -21.05
N LEU A 363 -18.74 -19.02 -19.81
CA LEU A 363 -18.78 -17.57 -19.57
C LEU A 363 -17.44 -16.92 -19.94
N LEU A 364 -16.31 -17.45 -19.45
CA LEU A 364 -14.96 -16.96 -19.80
C LEU A 364 -14.69 -17.06 -21.31
N VAL A 365 -15.09 -18.16 -21.94
CA VAL A 365 -15.02 -18.36 -23.41
C VAL A 365 -15.85 -17.32 -24.15
N ASN A 366 -17.02 -16.95 -23.62
CA ASN A 366 -17.87 -15.93 -24.23
C ASN A 366 -17.29 -14.53 -24.01
N GLU A 367 -16.80 -14.21 -22.81
CA GLU A 367 -16.22 -12.91 -22.48
C GLU A 367 -14.96 -12.64 -23.33
N ALA A 368 -14.12 -13.65 -23.55
CA ALA A 368 -12.97 -13.60 -24.46
C ALA A 368 -13.36 -13.49 -25.96
N LYS A 369 -14.58 -13.89 -26.35
CA LYS A 369 -15.08 -13.80 -27.75
C LYS A 369 -16.01 -12.62 -28.02
N LEU A 370 -16.60 -12.05 -26.98
CA LEU A 370 -17.50 -10.89 -27.04
C LEU A 370 -16.78 -9.58 -27.35
N GLY A 371 -15.44 -9.61 -27.43
CA GLY A 371 -14.67 -8.56 -28.08
C GLY A 371 -14.94 -8.43 -29.59
N ASP A 372 -15.49 -9.44 -30.27
CA ASP A 372 -15.46 -9.48 -31.75
C ASP A 372 -16.72 -10.02 -32.48
N SER A 373 -17.73 -10.60 -31.82
CA SER A 373 -19.06 -10.83 -32.47
C SER A 373 -20.21 -11.21 -31.53
N GLY A 374 -21.45 -10.88 -31.96
CA GLY A 374 -22.69 -11.28 -31.30
C GLY A 374 -23.29 -12.56 -31.90
N LEU A 375 -23.74 -13.49 -31.05
CA LEU A 375 -24.26 -14.81 -31.45
C LEU A 375 -25.80 -14.86 -31.46
N ALA A 376 -26.38 -15.40 -32.54
CA ALA A 376 -27.83 -15.66 -32.65
C ALA A 376 -28.15 -16.80 -33.65
N ASP A 377 -27.78 -18.05 -33.31
CA ASP A 377 -28.09 -19.24 -34.12
C ASP A 377 -28.54 -20.44 -33.25
N THR A 378 -29.60 -21.12 -33.70
CA THR A 378 -30.15 -22.35 -33.11
C THR A 378 -29.17 -23.51 -33.11
N ALA A 379 -28.25 -23.63 -34.09
CA ALA A 379 -27.25 -24.70 -34.08
C ALA A 379 -26.24 -24.54 -32.93
N SER A 380 -25.99 -23.30 -32.47
CA SER A 380 -25.21 -23.03 -31.25
C SER A 380 -25.95 -23.48 -29.99
N ALA A 381 -27.28 -23.37 -29.96
CA ALA A 381 -28.10 -23.82 -28.83
C ALA A 381 -28.16 -25.34 -28.73
N VAL A 382 -28.31 -26.07 -29.84
CA VAL A 382 -28.24 -27.55 -29.86
C VAL A 382 -26.85 -28.03 -29.44
N ARG A 383 -25.80 -27.33 -29.88
CA ARG A 383 -24.41 -27.61 -29.45
C ARG A 383 -24.27 -27.41 -27.94
N SER A 384 -24.63 -26.24 -27.41
CA SER A 384 -24.56 -25.94 -25.97
C SER A 384 -25.37 -26.92 -25.11
N GLY A 385 -26.48 -27.45 -25.64
CA GLY A 385 -27.25 -28.50 -24.98
C GLY A 385 -26.46 -29.79 -24.76
N ARG A 386 -25.76 -30.26 -25.80
CA ARG A 386 -24.87 -31.44 -25.72
C ARG A 386 -23.65 -31.19 -24.83
N LEU A 387 -23.10 -29.96 -24.84
CA LEU A 387 -21.99 -29.58 -23.94
C LEU A 387 -22.36 -29.77 -22.45
N MET A 388 -23.60 -29.47 -22.07
CA MET A 388 -24.07 -29.56 -20.68
C MET A 388 -24.46 -30.99 -20.24
N ARG A 389 -24.21 -32.02 -21.06
CA ARG A 389 -24.61 -33.44 -20.81
C ARG A 389 -26.10 -33.63 -20.44
N ALA A 390 -26.97 -32.69 -20.78
CA ALA A 390 -28.38 -32.75 -20.42
C ALA A 390 -29.16 -33.66 -21.36
N GLU A 391 -30.07 -34.48 -20.81
CA GLU A 391 -31.01 -35.27 -21.60
C GLU A 391 -31.99 -34.36 -22.36
N LYS A 392 -32.42 -33.26 -21.71
CA LYS A 392 -33.37 -32.28 -22.26
C LYS A 392 -32.83 -30.86 -22.11
N VAL A 393 -33.20 -29.98 -23.05
CA VAL A 393 -32.61 -28.63 -23.16
C VAL A 393 -33.72 -27.61 -23.39
N VAL A 394 -33.87 -26.66 -22.47
CA VAL A 394 -34.80 -25.54 -22.61
C VAL A 394 -34.10 -24.39 -23.33
N VAL A 395 -34.71 -23.96 -24.43
CA VAL A 395 -34.30 -22.81 -25.24
C VAL A 395 -35.53 -21.94 -25.49
N GLY A 396 -35.34 -20.63 -25.60
CA GLY A 396 -36.45 -19.71 -25.83
C GLY A 396 -36.00 -18.34 -26.28
N ASN A 397 -36.91 -17.64 -26.96
CA ASN A 397 -36.76 -16.25 -27.36
C ASN A 397 -37.79 -15.42 -26.57
N PHE A 398 -37.52 -14.14 -26.38
CA PHE A 398 -38.50 -13.19 -25.85
C PHE A 398 -38.37 -11.84 -26.56
N GLU A 399 -39.45 -11.06 -26.54
CA GLU A 399 -39.52 -9.71 -27.07
C GLU A 399 -40.42 -8.89 -26.14
N VAL A 400 -40.03 -7.65 -25.86
CA VAL A 400 -40.81 -6.72 -25.05
C VAL A 400 -41.53 -5.78 -26.00
N GLN A 401 -42.81 -6.05 -26.24
CA GLN A 401 -43.68 -5.11 -26.96
C GLN A 401 -43.88 -3.85 -26.12
N GLN A 402 -43.63 -2.69 -26.71
CA GLN A 402 -44.01 -1.41 -26.11
C GLN A 402 -45.53 -1.20 -26.32
N PRO A 403 -46.26 -0.67 -25.33
CA PRO A 403 -47.71 -0.47 -25.39
C PRO A 403 -48.14 0.72 -26.26
#